data_AF-A0A075MVD1-F1
#
_entry.id   AF-A0A075MVD1-F1
#
_cell.length_a   1.000
_cell.length_b   1.000
_cell.length_c   1.000
_cell.angle_alpha   90.00
_cell.angle_beta   90.00
_cell.angle_gamma   90.00
#
_symmetry.space_group_name_H-M   'P 1'
#
loop_
_entity.id
_entity.type
_entity.pdbx_description
1 polymer ?
#
loop_
_entity_poly.entity_id
_entity_poly.type
_entity_poly.pdbx_seq_one_letter_code
_entity_poly.pdbx_strand_id
1 'polypeptide(L)'
;MPDNNNNNKKTVKFHGQEVEDVVVLYLQQVRDKPGTTAIEEFDAERDPQVCETINVQVVSEFVTITFYKDEKANSIVRRELIPTYRVEHIWVRDLQI
;
A
#
# COMPACT_ATOMS: atom_id res chain seq x y z
N MET A 1 -31.86 3.57 15.29
CA MET A 1 -30.66 4.01 14.54
C MET A 1 -30.21 2.81 13.73
N PRO A 2 -30.27 2.81 12.38
CA PRO A 2 -29.71 1.70 11.64
C PRO A 2 -28.19 1.82 11.65
N ASP A 3 -27.51 0.76 12.08
CA ASP A 3 -26.07 0.56 11.91
C ASP A 3 -25.75 0.56 10.42
N ASN A 4 -25.16 1.67 9.94
CA ASN A 4 -24.71 1.78 8.56
C ASN A 4 -23.31 1.18 8.46
N ASN A 5 -23.23 -0.15 8.62
CA ASN A 5 -22.00 -0.91 8.45
C ASN A 5 -21.71 -1.07 6.95
N ASN A 6 -21.51 0.05 6.26
CA ASN A 6 -20.87 0.07 4.95
C ASN A 6 -19.39 -0.22 5.18
N ASN A 7 -19.06 -1.50 5.39
CA ASN A 7 -17.73 -2.01 5.11
C ASN A 7 -17.51 -1.88 3.59
N ASN A 8 -17.23 -0.67 3.13
CA ASN A 8 -16.67 -0.46 1.80
C ASN A 8 -15.32 -1.17 1.82
N LYS A 9 -15.32 -2.43 1.38
CA LYS A 9 -14.11 -3.22 1.21
C LYS A 9 -13.19 -2.42 0.30
N LYS A 10 -12.04 -2.03 0.83
CA LYS A 10 -10.98 -1.34 0.10
C LYS A 10 -10.53 -2.22 -1.06
N THR A 11 -10.37 -1.63 -2.24
CA THR A 11 -9.82 -2.33 -3.40
C THR A 11 -8.30 -2.27 -3.33
N VAL A 12 -7.61 -3.41 -3.45
CA VAL A 12 -6.15 -3.46 -3.53
C VAL A 12 -5.75 -3.75 -4.97
N LYS A 13 -4.75 -3.04 -5.47
CA LYS A 13 -4.22 -3.20 -6.81
C LYS A 13 -2.71 -3.32 -6.82
N PHE A 14 -2.20 -4.15 -7.73
CA PHE A 14 -0.80 -4.21 -8.09
C PHE A 14 -0.67 -3.89 -9.58
N HIS A 15 0.10 -2.84 -9.91
CA HIS A 15 0.22 -2.33 -11.29
C HIS A 15 -1.13 -2.04 -11.98
N GLY A 16 -2.12 -1.57 -11.20
CA GLY A 16 -3.46 -1.25 -11.70
C GLY A 16 -4.41 -2.45 -11.88
N GLN A 17 -3.94 -3.68 -11.65
CA GLN A 17 -4.76 -4.88 -11.63
C GLN A 17 -5.24 -5.17 -10.20
N GLU A 18 -6.51 -5.54 -10.04
CA GLU A 18 -7.06 -5.93 -8.74
C GLU A 18 -6.45 -7.25 -8.25
N VAL A 19 -6.04 -7.27 -6.98
CA VAL A 19 -5.42 -8.41 -6.30
C VAL A 19 -6.05 -8.57 -4.91
N GLU A 20 -5.87 -9.73 -4.28
CA GLU A 20 -6.34 -9.95 -2.91
C GLU A 20 -5.55 -9.07 -1.93
N ASP A 21 -4.23 -9.04 -2.07
CA ASP A 21 -3.35 -8.32 -1.17
C ASP A 21 -1.96 -8.03 -1.78
N VAL A 22 -1.27 -7.03 -1.24
CA VAL A 22 0.14 -6.72 -1.50
C VAL A 22 0.84 -6.44 -0.18
N VAL A 23 1.89 -7.22 0.11
CA VAL A 23 2.76 -7.01 1.27
C VAL A 23 4.14 -6.56 0.80
N VAL A 24 4.66 -5.46 1.34
CA VAL A 24 5.99 -4.90 1.05
C VAL A 24 6.82 -4.91 2.32
N LEU A 25 7.94 -5.62 2.31
CA LEU A 25 8.94 -5.60 3.38
C LEU A 25 10.10 -4.70 2.96
N TYR A 26 10.44 -3.72 3.79
CA TYR A 26 11.45 -2.72 3.43
C TYR A 26 12.21 -2.18 4.63
N LEU A 27 13.41 -1.68 4.34
CA LEU A 27 14.31 -1.06 5.29
C LEU A 27 13.99 0.43 5.47
N GLN A 28 13.71 0.84 6.70
CA GLN A 28 13.45 2.24 7.05
C GLN A 28 14.50 2.75 8.05
N GLN A 29 15.06 3.93 7.76
CA GLN A 29 15.91 4.61 8.73
C GLN A 29 15.06 5.12 9.89
N VAL A 30 15.49 4.79 11.10
CA VAL A 30 14.85 5.29 12.32
C VAL A 30 15.22 6.76 12.47
N ARG A 31 14.24 7.66 12.34
CA ARG A 31 14.46 9.13 12.36
C ARG A 31 15.27 9.59 13.58
N ASP A 32 15.00 9.01 14.74
CA ASP A 32 15.61 9.43 16.00
C ASP A 32 16.92 8.71 16.32
N LYS A 33 17.35 7.76 15.47
CA LYS A 33 18.58 6.97 15.65
C LYS A 33 19.36 6.84 14.33
N PRO A 34 20.17 7.85 13.98
CA PRO A 34 21.02 7.80 12.80
C PRO A 34 21.87 6.52 12.76
N GLY A 35 21.95 5.87 11.61
CA GLY A 35 22.71 4.62 11.42
C GLY A 35 21.98 3.34 11.85
N THR A 36 20.80 3.45 12.45
CA THR A 36 19.93 2.29 12.73
C THR A 36 18.88 2.15 11.63
N THR A 37 18.75 0.94 11.10
CA THR A 37 17.73 0.60 10.11
C THR A 37 16.78 -0.42 10.74
N ALA A 38 15.47 -0.19 10.63
CA ALA A 38 14.44 -1.12 11.01
C ALA A 38 13.86 -1.79 9.77
N ILE A 39 13.42 -3.03 9.91
CA ILE A 39 12.60 -3.71 8.92
C ILE A 39 11.16 -3.32 9.21
N GLU A 40 10.50 -2.74 8.21
CA GLU A 40 9.09 -2.34 8.25
C GLU A 40 8.30 -3.19 7.25
N GLU A 41 7.04 -3.43 7.58
CA GLU A 41 6.09 -4.17 6.76
C GLU A 41 4.89 -3.28 6.43
N PHE A 42 4.59 -3.18 5.14
CA PHE A 42 3.33 -2.64 4.65
C PHE A 42 2.46 -3.79 4.17
N ASP A 43 1.25 -3.92 4.72
CA ASP A 43 0.22 -4.90 4.34
C ASP A 43 -1.01 -4.12 3.85
N ALA A 44 -1.32 -4.24 2.56
CA ALA A 44 -2.38 -3.44 1.93
C ALA A 44 -3.78 -3.83 2.40
N GLU A 45 -4.03 -5.11 2.64
CA GLU A 45 -5.28 -5.65 3.17
C GLU A 45 -5.56 -5.11 4.58
N ARG A 46 -4.53 -5.04 5.43
CA ARG A 46 -4.65 -4.65 6.84
C ARG A 46 -4.43 -3.16 7.11
N ASP A 47 -4.02 -2.38 6.12
CA ASP A 47 -3.72 -0.96 6.31
C ASP A 47 -4.98 -0.18 6.78
N PRO A 48 -4.88 0.60 7.88
CA PRO A 48 -6.03 1.26 8.51
C PRO A 48 -6.47 2.55 7.79
N GLN A 49 -5.77 3.01 6.74
CA GLN A 49 -6.11 4.23 6.03
C GLN A 49 -7.50 4.10 5.39
N VAL A 50 -8.40 5.01 5.76
CA VAL A 50 -9.72 5.12 5.13
C VAL A 50 -9.54 5.65 3.71
N CYS A 51 -9.74 4.80 2.72
CA CYS A 51 -9.62 5.08 1.29
C CYS A 51 -10.44 4.06 0.46
N GLU A 52 -10.74 4.39 -0.79
CA GLU A 52 -11.44 3.49 -1.72
C GLU A 52 -10.47 2.44 -2.30
N THR A 53 -9.27 2.88 -2.71
CA THR A 53 -8.30 2.01 -3.40
C THR A 53 -6.89 2.23 -2.88
N ILE A 54 -6.14 1.15 -2.67
CA ILE A 54 -4.68 1.17 -2.59
C ILE A 54 -4.14 0.59 -3.89
N ASN A 55 -3.29 1.35 -4.57
CA ASN A 55 -2.55 0.85 -5.73
C ASN A 55 -1.06 0.86 -5.43
N VAL A 56 -0.43 -0.31 -5.51
CA VAL A 56 1.01 -0.50 -5.39
C VAL A 56 1.60 -0.70 -6.78
N GLN A 57 2.62 0.08 -7.12
CA GLN A 57 3.31 -0.03 -8.40
C GLN A 57 4.81 0.03 -8.20
N VAL A 58 5.56 -0.81 -8.90
CA VAL A 58 7.01 -0.69 -9.00
C VAL A 58 7.33 0.14 -10.24
N VAL A 59 7.77 1.39 -10.05
CA VAL A 59 8.05 2.34 -11.14
C VAL A 59 9.48 2.85 -11.01
N SER A 60 10.32 2.48 -11.98
CA SER A 60 11.74 2.85 -12.00
C SER A 60 12.46 2.40 -10.72
N GLU A 61 12.86 3.36 -9.87
CA GLU A 61 13.63 3.12 -8.64
C GLU A 61 12.78 3.17 -7.38
N PHE A 62 11.44 3.15 -7.52
CA PHE A 62 10.53 3.25 -6.39
C PHE A 62 9.40 2.21 -6.45
N VAL A 63 9.07 1.67 -5.29
CA VAL A 63 7.75 1.12 -5.01
C VAL A 63 6.87 2.27 -4.54
N THR A 64 5.84 2.57 -5.33
CA THR A 64 4.89 3.64 -5.05
C THR A 64 3.62 3.03 -4.48
N ILE A 65 3.19 3.49 -3.31
CA ILE A 65 1.92 3.08 -2.68
C ILE A 65 1.01 4.31 -2.70
N THR A 66 -0.08 4.24 -3.45
CA THR A 66 -1.04 5.35 -3.57
C THR A 66 -2.37 4.98 -2.94
N PHE A 67 -2.85 5.83 -2.04
CA PHE A 67 -4.12 5.69 -1.33
C PHE A 67 -5.14 6.65 -1.97
N TYR A 68 -6.05 6.12 -2.79
CA TYR A 68 -7.08 6.89 -3.47
C TYR A 68 -8.34 7.03 -2.61
N LYS A 69 -8.82 8.26 -2.47
CA LYS A 69 -10.17 8.52 -1.98
C LYS A 69 -11.21 8.17 -3.04
N ASP A 70 -10.90 8.47 -4.30
CA ASP A 70 -11.66 8.12 -5.51
C ASP A 70 -10.64 7.92 -6.64
N GLU A 71 -10.48 6.68 -7.11
CA GLU A 71 -9.48 6.35 -8.15
C GLU A 71 -9.86 6.95 -9.51
N LYS A 72 -11.16 6.94 -9.87
CA LYS A 72 -11.64 7.41 -11.18
C LYS A 72 -11.49 8.92 -11.31
N ALA A 73 -11.71 9.65 -10.23
CA ALA A 73 -11.47 11.09 -10.17
C ALA A 73 -10.00 11.45 -9.92
N ASN A 74 -9.12 10.46 -9.74
CA ASN A 74 -7.71 10.64 -9.35
C ASN A 74 -7.59 11.51 -8.08
N SER A 75 -8.46 11.27 -7.10
CA SER A 75 -8.45 11.94 -5.79
C SER A 75 -7.63 11.11 -4.80
N ILE A 76 -6.55 11.68 -4.25
CA ILE A 76 -5.57 10.96 -3.44
C ILE A 76 -5.56 11.47 -2.00
N VAL A 77 -5.55 10.53 -1.06
CA VAL A 77 -5.35 10.80 0.38
C VAL A 77 -3.86 10.92 0.69
N ARG A 78 -3.06 9.96 0.24
CA ARG A 78 -1.64 9.80 0.58
C ARG A 78 -0.89 9.10 -0.54
N ARG A 79 0.40 9.40 -0.66
CA ARG A 79 1.38 8.61 -1.41
C ARG A 79 2.59 8.33 -0.57
N GLU A 80 3.12 7.12 -0.71
CA GLU A 80 4.38 6.72 -0.16
C GLU A 80 5.29 6.22 -1.28
N LEU A 81 6.57 6.56 -1.17
CA LEU A 81 7.61 6.21 -2.13
C LEU A 81 8.71 5.49 -1.36
N ILE A 82 8.84 4.20 -1.60
CA ILE A 82 9.88 3.37 -1.01
C ILE A 82 10.94 3.14 -2.08
N PRO A 83 12.17 3.64 -1.92
CA PRO A 83 13.24 3.34 -2.87
C PRO A 83 13.45 1.83 -3.00
N THR A 84 13.53 1.30 -4.22
CA THR A 84 13.63 -0.14 -4.46
C THR A 84 14.87 -0.76 -3.84
N TYR A 85 15.97 -0.02 -3.72
CA TYR A 85 17.19 -0.48 -3.04
C TYR A 85 16.99 -0.74 -1.53
N ARG A 86 15.89 -0.26 -0.95
CA ARG A 86 15.48 -0.52 0.44
C ARG A 86 14.44 -1.64 0.56
N VAL A 87 13.85 -2.07 -0.54
CA VAL A 87 12.83 -3.13 -0.54
C VAL A 87 13.53 -4.47 -0.46
N GLU A 88 13.13 -5.28 0.51
CA GLU A 88 13.64 -6.64 0.64
C GLU A 88 12.79 -7.60 -0.18
N HIS A 89 11.46 -7.52 -0.02
CA HIS A 89 10.51 -8.41 -0.69
C HIS A 89 9.18 -7.70 -0.97
N ILE A 90 8.52 -8.14 -2.03
CA ILE A 90 7.14 -7.80 -2.35
C ILE A 90 6.40 -9.13 -2.58
N TRP A 91 5.35 -9.38 -1.81
CA TRP A 91 4.43 -10.49 -2.04
C TRP A 91 3.12 -9.96 -2.57
N VAL A 92 2.61 -10.61 -3.63
CA VAL A 92 1.32 -10.29 -4.24
C VAL A 92 0.48 -11.55 -4.16
N ARG A 93 -0.72 -11.43 -3.58
CA ARG A 93 -1.72 -12.49 -3.57
C ARG A 93 -2.76 -12.18 -4.63
N ASP A 94 -2.75 -12.93 -5.72
CA ASP A 94 -3.74 -12.77 -6.77
C ASP A 94 -5.13 -13.21 -6.31
N LEU A 95 -6.18 -12.65 -6.92
CA LEU A 95 -7.53 -13.15 -6.72
C LEU A 95 -7.59 -14.61 -7.19
N GLN A 96 -8.09 -15.51 -6.34
CA GLN A 96 -8.38 -16.89 -6.76
C GLN A 96 -9.54 -16.86 -7.76
N ILE A 97 -9.24 -17.16 -9.03
CA ILE A 97 -10.21 -17.29 -10.12
C ILE A 97 -10.72 -18.74 -10.17
#